data_AF-A0A8H3GCK3-F1
#
_entry.id   AF-A0A8H3GCK3-F1
#
_cell.length_a   1.000
_cell.length_b   1.000
_cell.length_c   1.000
_cell.angle_alpha   90.00
_cell.angle_beta   90.00
_cell.angle_gamma   90.00
#
_symmetry.space_group_name_H-M   'P 1'
#
loop_
_entity.id
_entity.type
_entity.pdbx_description
1 polymer ?
#
loop_
_entity_poly.entity_id
_entity_poly.type
_entity_poly.pdbx_seq_one_letter_code
_entity_poly.pdbx_strand_id
1 'polypeptide(L)'
;MLNHSFIIVLSLLALGGVQAGNTTCLNNSMDWFTQSVGETPCRVYEQLRRLCVPSFNIKNMSYVAPGDKCIDQLGDCCCNSVAFSLSMLCMSCQYGIGSGENGDFDFDAPVGTYAQYLNNCGKATNESLPDSVQKAACNAKLKLPAYIYKPSWTNTGEWYFYYTRLTAQLRIGSGENGTDSRCNQVLVGNGTTIDRDSTSVTSIPSGGFYVKKEGIVGIVF
;
A
#
# COMPACT_ATOMS: atom_id res chain seq x y z
N MET A 1 1.68 -45.50 51.52
CA MET A 1 0.71 -45.19 50.46
C MET A 1 1.03 -43.79 49.95
N LEU A 2 1.94 -43.67 48.97
CA LEU A 2 2.22 -42.40 48.29
C LEU A 2 1.31 -42.32 47.08
N ASN A 3 0.40 -41.34 47.05
CA ASN A 3 -0.41 -41.04 45.87
C ASN A 3 0.09 -39.72 45.30
N HIS A 4 0.95 -39.82 44.27
CA HIS A 4 1.42 -38.66 43.51
C HIS A 4 0.27 -38.14 42.65
N SER A 5 -0.28 -36.98 43.05
CA SER A 5 -1.20 -36.21 42.22
C SER A 5 -0.41 -35.59 41.07
N PHE A 6 -0.64 -36.09 39.86
CA PHE A 6 -0.17 -35.48 38.62
C PHE A 6 -0.99 -34.22 38.33
N ILE A 7 -0.36 -33.05 38.43
CA ILE A 7 -0.93 -31.78 37.95
C ILE A 7 -0.61 -31.68 36.46
N ILE A 8 -1.62 -31.84 35.60
CA ILE A 8 -1.55 -31.59 34.17
C ILE A 8 -1.80 -30.09 33.96
N VAL A 9 -0.76 -29.32 33.61
CA VAL A 9 -0.88 -27.91 33.22
C VAL A 9 -1.26 -27.86 31.74
N LEU A 10 -2.52 -27.57 31.44
CA LEU A 10 -3.02 -27.37 30.08
C LEU A 10 -2.73 -25.92 29.66
N SER A 11 -1.62 -25.69 28.96
CA SER A 11 -1.27 -24.39 28.41
C SER A 11 -2.22 -24.00 27.28
N LEU A 12 -3.13 -23.06 27.54
CA LEU A 12 -3.98 -22.41 26.55
C LEU A 12 -3.12 -21.48 25.67
N LEU A 13 -2.66 -21.99 24.53
CA LEU A 13 -2.23 -21.15 23.41
C LEU A 13 -3.48 -20.44 22.87
N ALA A 14 -3.70 -19.21 23.32
CA ALA A 14 -4.65 -18.30 22.70
C ALA A 14 -4.14 -17.97 21.28
N LEU A 15 -4.58 -18.75 20.29
CA LEU A 15 -4.57 -18.30 18.90
C LEU A 15 -5.48 -17.07 18.84
N GLY A 16 -4.88 -15.89 18.92
CA GLY A 16 -5.54 -14.66 18.50
C GLY A 16 -5.94 -14.84 17.05
N GLY A 17 -7.20 -15.21 16.81
CA GLY A 17 -7.75 -15.29 15.47
C GLY A 17 -7.60 -13.91 14.83
N VAL A 18 -6.76 -13.83 13.80
CA VAL A 18 -6.78 -12.66 12.91
C VAL A 18 -8.14 -12.72 12.23
N GLN A 19 -9.08 -11.92 12.70
CA GLN A 19 -10.34 -11.73 12.00
C GLN A 19 -9.96 -11.21 10.60
N ALA A 20 -10.29 -11.94 9.55
CA ALA A 20 -10.03 -11.55 8.18
C ALA A 20 -11.38 -11.17 7.55
N GLY A 21 -11.48 -9.98 6.98
CA GLY A 21 -12.65 -9.57 6.20
C GLY A 21 -12.73 -10.28 4.85
N ASN A 22 -13.77 -9.96 4.07
CA ASN A 22 -13.91 -10.43 2.69
C ASN A 22 -12.87 -9.75 1.79
N THR A 23 -11.65 -10.29 1.81
CA THR A 23 -10.48 -9.73 1.13
C THR A 23 -10.03 -10.54 -0.09
N THR A 24 -10.74 -11.62 -0.41
CA THR A 24 -10.44 -12.49 -1.56
C THR A 24 -11.12 -11.96 -2.81
N CYS A 25 -10.40 -11.94 -3.94
CA CYS A 25 -11.00 -11.56 -5.22
C CYS A 25 -11.77 -12.73 -5.83
N LEU A 26 -12.89 -12.42 -6.50
CA LEU A 26 -13.73 -13.42 -7.15
C LEU A 26 -13.05 -14.07 -8.36
N ASN A 27 -12.23 -13.31 -9.08
CA ASN A 27 -11.47 -13.76 -10.24
C ASN A 27 -10.13 -12.99 -10.37
N ASN A 28 -9.47 -13.17 -11.51
CA ASN A 28 -8.18 -12.58 -11.89
C ASN A 28 -8.21 -11.09 -12.27
N SER A 29 -9.36 -10.39 -12.15
CA SER A 29 -9.47 -8.97 -12.56
C SER A 29 -8.42 -8.08 -11.88
N MET A 30 -8.02 -8.43 -10.65
CA MET A 30 -7.04 -7.69 -9.84
C MET A 30 -5.64 -8.32 -9.80
N ASP A 31 -5.33 -9.24 -10.72
CA ASP A 31 -4.02 -9.91 -10.72
C ASP A 31 -2.87 -8.94 -10.95
N TRP A 32 -3.04 -7.92 -11.80
CA TRP A 32 -2.04 -6.88 -12.02
C TRP A 32 -1.69 -6.12 -10.72
N PHE A 33 -2.68 -5.89 -9.85
CA PHE A 33 -2.46 -5.28 -8.54
C PHE A 33 -1.78 -6.29 -7.61
N THR A 34 -2.34 -7.49 -7.52
CA THR A 34 -1.92 -8.53 -6.57
C THR A 34 -0.49 -9.01 -6.85
N GLN A 35 -0.11 -9.15 -8.12
CA GLN A 35 1.25 -9.51 -8.52
C GLN A 35 2.26 -8.38 -8.22
N SER A 36 1.85 -7.12 -8.36
CA SER A 36 2.71 -5.98 -8.05
C SER A 36 2.90 -5.77 -6.54
N VAL A 37 1.85 -5.96 -5.75
CA VAL A 37 1.82 -5.61 -4.33
C VAL A 37 2.12 -6.83 -3.44
N GLY A 38 1.74 -8.03 -3.88
CA GLY A 38 1.79 -9.28 -3.12
C GLY A 38 0.54 -9.54 -2.27
N GLU A 39 -0.43 -8.63 -2.29
CA GLU A 39 -1.70 -8.72 -1.56
C GLU A 39 -2.84 -8.19 -2.44
N THR A 40 -4.08 -8.63 -2.19
CA THR A 40 -5.26 -8.13 -2.91
C THR A 40 -5.52 -6.67 -2.53
N PRO A 41 -6.17 -5.86 -3.41
CA PRO A 41 -6.50 -4.48 -3.06
C PRO A 41 -7.41 -4.38 -1.84
N CYS A 42 -8.31 -5.35 -1.62
CA CYS A 42 -9.08 -5.44 -0.39
C CYS A 42 -8.22 -5.64 0.84
N ARG A 43 -7.22 -6.52 0.79
CA ARG A 43 -6.35 -6.77 1.94
C ARG A 43 -5.57 -5.50 2.33
N VAL A 44 -5.03 -4.81 1.34
CA VAL A 44 -4.30 -3.54 1.52
C VAL A 44 -5.23 -2.45 2.08
N TYR A 45 -6.46 -2.35 1.55
CA TYR A 45 -7.46 -1.41 2.05
C TYR A 45 -7.85 -1.70 3.51
N GLU A 46 -8.06 -2.97 3.87
CA GLU A 46 -8.34 -3.40 5.23
C GLU A 46 -7.20 -3.03 6.19
N GLN A 47 -5.96 -3.32 5.81
CA GLN A 47 -4.79 -2.98 6.61
C GLN A 47 -4.62 -1.47 6.79
N LEU A 48 -4.86 -0.67 5.74
CA LEU A 48 -4.81 0.80 5.82
C LEU A 48 -5.82 1.31 6.87
N ARG A 49 -7.07 0.85 6.83
CA ARG A 49 -8.10 1.26 7.81
C ARG A 49 -7.79 0.75 9.22
N ARG A 50 -7.18 -0.43 9.35
CA ARG A 50 -6.75 -0.97 10.64
C ARG A 50 -5.68 -0.15 11.36
N LEU A 51 -4.94 0.71 10.65
CA LEU A 51 -4.01 1.64 11.29
C LEU A 51 -4.73 2.62 12.24
N CYS A 52 -5.98 2.98 11.93
CA CYS A 52 -6.80 3.86 12.77
C CYS A 52 -7.84 3.09 13.59
N VAL A 53 -8.38 2.00 13.05
CA VAL A 53 -9.45 1.20 13.68
C VAL A 53 -9.03 -0.27 13.69
N PRO A 54 -8.34 -0.78 14.73
CA PRO A 54 -7.76 -2.13 14.74
C PRO A 54 -8.78 -3.27 14.52
N SER A 55 -10.03 -3.05 14.89
CA SER A 55 -11.15 -4.00 14.69
C SER A 55 -11.80 -3.89 13.31
N PHE A 56 -11.30 -3.02 12.42
CA PHE A 56 -11.83 -2.88 11.09
C PHE A 56 -11.61 -4.18 10.30
N ASN A 57 -12.65 -4.60 9.60
CA ASN A 57 -12.62 -5.73 8.68
C ASN A 57 -13.45 -5.34 7.47
N ILE A 58 -12.97 -5.67 6.28
CA ILE A 58 -13.76 -5.47 5.08
C ILE A 58 -14.95 -6.42 5.09
N LYS A 59 -16.13 -5.87 4.83
CA LYS A 59 -17.35 -6.63 4.57
C LYS A 59 -17.55 -6.76 3.06
N ASN A 60 -18.64 -7.42 2.66
CA ASN A 60 -19.10 -7.31 1.28
C ASN A 60 -19.41 -5.84 1.00
N MET A 61 -18.75 -5.29 -0.01
CA MET A 61 -18.99 -3.95 -0.50
C MET A 61 -20.39 -3.88 -1.12
N SER A 62 -20.91 -2.68 -1.24
CA SER A 62 -22.08 -2.41 -2.08
C SER A 62 -21.72 -2.62 -3.54
N TYR A 63 -22.63 -3.21 -4.33
CA TYR A 63 -22.47 -3.31 -5.80
C TYR A 63 -22.60 -1.94 -6.49
N VAL A 64 -23.12 -0.94 -5.78
CA VAL A 64 -23.21 0.45 -6.23
C VAL A 64 -22.04 1.25 -5.66
N ALA A 65 -21.36 1.99 -6.54
CA ALA A 65 -20.28 2.91 -6.19
C ALA A 65 -20.73 3.88 -5.08
N PRO A 66 -19.86 4.22 -4.13
CA PRO A 66 -18.43 3.86 -4.00
C PRO A 66 -18.13 2.49 -3.38
N GLY A 67 -19.15 1.63 -3.17
CA GLY A 67 -19.00 0.31 -2.55
C GLY A 67 -18.85 0.35 -1.02
N ASP A 68 -18.05 1.27 -0.51
CA ASP A 68 -17.82 1.51 0.92
C ASP A 68 -17.87 3.02 1.24
N LYS A 69 -17.97 3.38 2.52
CA LYS A 69 -17.95 4.76 2.99
C LYS A 69 -17.00 4.92 4.16
N CYS A 70 -16.34 6.08 4.23
CA CYS A 70 -15.54 6.46 5.40
C CYS A 70 -16.48 6.89 6.54
N ILE A 71 -16.87 5.93 7.37
CA ILE A 71 -17.75 6.13 8.53
C ILE A 71 -17.02 5.93 9.87
N ASP A 72 -15.69 5.83 9.82
CA ASP A 72 -14.88 5.63 11.02
C ASP A 72 -14.88 6.89 11.88
N GLN A 73 -14.88 6.71 13.20
CA GLN A 73 -14.76 7.81 14.15
C GLN A 73 -13.41 8.54 13.99
N LEU A 74 -12.33 7.79 13.72
CA LEU A 74 -11.03 8.34 13.35
C LEU A 74 -10.85 8.19 11.84
N GLY A 75 -11.26 9.23 11.12
CA GLY A 75 -11.34 9.22 9.66
C GLY A 75 -10.00 9.29 8.93
N ASP A 76 -8.87 9.62 9.56
CA ASP A 76 -7.60 9.90 8.88
C ASP A 76 -7.16 8.79 7.90
N CYS A 77 -7.40 7.52 8.25
CA CYS A 77 -7.04 6.36 7.42
C CYS A 77 -8.01 6.09 6.25
N CYS A 78 -9.21 6.66 6.24
CA CYS A 78 -10.18 6.51 5.14
C CYS A 78 -10.55 7.83 4.45
N CYS A 79 -10.35 8.99 5.07
CA CYS A 79 -10.76 10.29 4.58
C CYS A 79 -9.72 10.88 3.61
N ASN A 80 -9.34 10.09 2.59
CA ASN A 80 -8.29 10.45 1.65
C ASN A 80 -8.48 9.69 0.32
N SER A 81 -7.87 10.20 -0.76
CA SER A 81 -8.06 9.62 -2.10
C SER A 81 -7.36 8.27 -2.29
N VAL A 82 -6.32 7.98 -1.50
CA VAL A 82 -5.58 6.70 -1.49
C VAL A 82 -6.51 5.58 -1.03
N ALA A 83 -7.19 5.79 0.10
CA ALA A 83 -8.17 4.86 0.67
C ALA A 83 -9.37 4.66 -0.25
N PHE A 84 -9.87 5.73 -0.87
CA PHE A 84 -10.94 5.62 -1.87
C PHE A 84 -10.50 4.81 -3.11
N SER A 85 -9.29 5.04 -3.63
CA SER A 85 -8.80 4.26 -4.78
C SER A 85 -8.68 2.78 -4.44
N LEU A 86 -8.18 2.46 -3.24
CA LEU A 86 -8.13 1.08 -2.76
C LEU A 86 -9.52 0.49 -2.52
N SER A 87 -10.50 1.28 -2.08
CA SER A 87 -11.88 0.80 -1.90
C SER A 87 -12.54 0.46 -3.22
N MET A 88 -12.34 1.30 -4.25
CA MET A 88 -12.86 1.03 -5.60
C MET A 88 -12.23 -0.21 -6.23
N LEU A 89 -10.91 -0.39 -6.07
CA LEU A 89 -10.23 -1.62 -6.51
C LEU A 89 -10.68 -2.85 -5.71
N CYS A 90 -10.94 -2.71 -4.41
CA CYS A 90 -11.49 -3.79 -3.61
C CYS A 90 -12.91 -4.16 -4.04
N MET A 91 -13.74 -3.20 -4.43
CA MET A 91 -15.06 -3.49 -4.98
C MET A 91 -14.93 -4.31 -6.27
N SER A 92 -14.03 -3.90 -7.17
CA SER A 92 -13.72 -4.68 -8.37
C SER A 92 -13.22 -6.10 -8.06
N CYS A 93 -12.37 -6.24 -7.04
CA CYS A 93 -11.90 -7.53 -6.52
C CYS A 93 -13.06 -8.43 -6.09
N GLN A 94 -13.97 -7.93 -5.24
CA GLN A 94 -15.05 -8.74 -4.68
C GLN A 94 -16.10 -9.16 -5.72
N TYR A 95 -16.33 -8.33 -6.74
CA TYR A 95 -17.31 -8.61 -7.79
C TYR A 95 -16.70 -9.24 -9.04
N GLY A 96 -15.38 -9.36 -9.10
CA GLY A 96 -14.68 -9.91 -10.26
C GLY A 96 -14.95 -9.12 -11.53
N ILE A 97 -14.98 -7.80 -11.41
CA ILE A 97 -15.24 -6.88 -12.52
C ILE A 97 -13.97 -6.10 -12.89
N GLY A 98 -13.84 -5.75 -14.16
CA GLY A 98 -12.68 -5.03 -14.68
C GLY A 98 -11.52 -5.92 -15.14
N SER A 99 -11.77 -7.20 -15.42
CA SER A 99 -10.81 -8.04 -16.17
C SER A 99 -10.70 -7.56 -17.62
N GLY A 100 -11.77 -6.99 -18.19
CA GLY A 100 -11.85 -6.70 -19.63
C GLY A 100 -11.77 -7.97 -20.49
N GLU A 101 -11.89 -9.15 -19.88
CA GLU A 101 -11.91 -10.45 -20.52
C GLU A 101 -13.37 -10.96 -20.58
N ASN A 102 -13.71 -11.77 -21.58
CA ASN A 102 -15.01 -12.45 -21.68
C ASN A 102 -16.25 -11.52 -21.61
N GLY A 103 -16.13 -10.25 -22.02
CA GLY A 103 -17.24 -9.29 -21.97
C GLY A 103 -17.54 -8.75 -20.57
N ASP A 104 -16.63 -8.94 -19.61
CA ASP A 104 -16.67 -8.28 -18.31
C ASP A 104 -16.61 -6.75 -18.48
N PHE A 105 -17.47 -6.05 -17.76
CA PHE A 105 -17.60 -4.60 -17.85
C PHE A 105 -16.73 -3.93 -16.79
N ASP A 106 -15.95 -2.95 -17.21
CA ASP A 106 -15.22 -2.08 -16.28
C ASP A 106 -16.21 -1.31 -15.40
N PHE A 107 -15.83 -1.06 -14.14
CA PHE A 107 -16.67 -0.30 -13.23
C PHE A 107 -16.30 1.17 -13.26
N ASP A 108 -17.09 1.99 -13.95
CA ASP A 108 -16.96 3.44 -13.91
C ASP A 108 -17.99 4.05 -12.95
N ALA A 109 -17.56 5.09 -12.22
CA ALA A 109 -18.42 5.79 -11.29
C ALA A 109 -18.53 7.27 -11.66
N PRO A 110 -19.73 7.87 -11.57
CA PRO A 110 -19.96 9.25 -12.00
C PRO A 110 -19.26 10.26 -11.10
N VAL A 111 -19.23 11.52 -11.56
CA VAL A 111 -18.79 12.68 -10.77
C VAL A 111 -19.48 12.68 -9.40
N GLY A 112 -18.70 12.98 -8.35
CA GLY A 112 -19.16 13.03 -6.97
C GLY A 112 -19.13 11.69 -6.21
N THR A 113 -18.73 10.57 -6.84
CA THR A 113 -18.56 9.29 -6.12
C THR A 113 -17.57 9.39 -4.97
N TYR A 114 -16.44 10.09 -5.14
CA TYR A 114 -15.51 10.33 -4.05
C TYR A 114 -16.14 11.15 -2.90
N ALA A 115 -16.94 12.16 -3.22
CA ALA A 115 -17.66 12.93 -2.18
C ALA A 115 -18.65 12.04 -1.42
N GLN A 116 -19.33 11.11 -2.10
CA GLN A 116 -20.18 10.11 -1.46
C GLN A 116 -19.39 9.15 -0.56
N TYR A 117 -18.19 8.76 -0.99
CA TYR A 117 -17.27 7.91 -0.20
C TYR A 117 -16.84 8.60 1.08
N LEU A 118 -16.45 9.88 0.99
CA LEU A 118 -16.01 10.68 2.13
C LEU A 118 -17.10 10.81 3.19
N ASN A 119 -18.39 10.80 2.83
CA ASN A 119 -19.50 10.80 3.79
C ASN A 119 -19.36 11.86 4.91
N ASN A 120 -18.91 13.07 4.55
CA ASN A 120 -18.64 14.17 5.48
C ASN A 120 -17.56 13.89 6.55
N CYS A 121 -16.58 13.02 6.28
CA CYS A 121 -15.48 12.69 7.19
C CYS A 121 -14.52 13.87 7.52
N GLY A 122 -14.78 15.07 6.97
CA GLY A 122 -14.01 16.29 7.24
C GLY A 122 -13.14 16.72 6.07
N LYS A 123 -11.98 17.33 6.38
CA LYS A 123 -11.03 17.82 5.37
C LYS A 123 -10.24 16.64 4.79
N ALA A 124 -10.71 16.11 3.68
CA ALA A 124 -10.05 15.01 3.00
C ALA A 124 -8.68 15.41 2.45
N THR A 125 -7.74 14.46 2.48
CA THR A 125 -6.42 14.61 1.88
C THR A 125 -6.41 13.98 0.48
N ASN A 126 -6.10 14.79 -0.54
CA ASN A 126 -6.00 14.32 -1.91
C ASN A 126 -4.55 13.98 -2.25
N GLU A 127 -4.37 12.92 -3.05
CA GLU A 127 -3.11 12.43 -3.61
C GLU A 127 -2.01 12.09 -2.59
N SER A 128 -2.38 12.06 -1.32
CA SER A 128 -1.49 11.85 -0.19
C SER A 128 -2.26 11.28 0.99
N LEU A 129 -1.51 10.70 1.93
CA LEU A 129 -2.00 10.34 3.25
C LEU A 129 -1.62 11.43 4.24
N PRO A 130 -2.40 11.64 5.32
CA PRO A 130 -1.93 12.42 6.46
C PRO A 130 -0.57 11.91 6.96
N ASP A 131 0.33 12.79 7.40
CA ASP A 131 1.71 12.42 7.79
C ASP A 131 1.76 11.30 8.84
N SER A 132 0.84 11.33 9.80
CA SER A 132 0.70 10.29 10.84
C SER A 132 0.34 8.93 10.24
N VAL A 133 -0.59 8.91 9.27
CA VAL A 133 -1.03 7.71 8.56
C VAL A 133 0.05 7.20 7.61
N GLN A 134 0.75 8.08 6.90
CA GLN A 134 1.88 7.71 6.04
C GLN A 134 2.99 7.05 6.88
N LYS A 135 3.35 7.63 8.03
CA LYS A 135 4.29 7.04 9.00
C LYS A 135 3.84 5.67 9.47
N ALA A 136 2.58 5.54 9.87
CA ALA A 136 2.02 4.28 10.34
C ALA A 136 2.03 3.20 9.23
N ALA A 137 1.66 3.55 8.00
CA ALA A 137 1.69 2.65 6.84
C ALA A 137 3.11 2.16 6.56
N CYS A 138 4.10 3.05 6.61
CA CYS A 138 5.51 2.69 6.44
C CYS A 138 6.02 1.77 7.56
N ASN A 139 5.70 2.07 8.82
CA ASN A 139 6.07 1.23 9.96
C ASN A 139 5.41 -0.16 9.89
N ALA A 140 4.18 -0.23 9.39
CA ALA A 140 3.46 -1.47 9.14
C ALA A 140 3.93 -2.21 7.88
N LYS A 141 4.88 -1.63 7.11
CA LYS A 141 5.37 -2.15 5.82
C LYS A 141 4.24 -2.37 4.81
N LEU A 142 3.21 -1.52 4.87
CA LEU A 142 2.09 -1.58 3.95
C LEU A 142 2.54 -1.13 2.56
N LYS A 143 2.35 -1.99 1.55
CA LYS A 143 2.73 -1.70 0.17
C LYS A 143 1.61 -0.95 -0.55
N LEU A 144 1.78 0.37 -0.62
CA LEU A 144 0.94 1.32 -1.34
C LEU A 144 1.65 1.82 -2.62
N PRO A 145 1.45 1.18 -3.78
CA PRO A 145 2.18 1.54 -4.99
C PRO A 145 1.86 2.97 -5.44
N ALA A 146 2.81 3.62 -6.12
CA ALA A 146 2.76 5.05 -6.42
C ALA A 146 1.50 5.49 -7.19
N TYR A 147 0.93 4.61 -8.01
CA TYR A 147 -0.28 4.88 -8.79
C TYR A 147 -1.53 5.07 -7.92
N ILE A 148 -1.59 4.48 -6.71
CA ILE A 148 -2.73 4.67 -5.79
C ILE A 148 -2.80 6.10 -5.26
N TYR A 149 -1.67 6.80 -5.22
CA TYR A 149 -1.61 8.22 -4.84
C TYR A 149 -2.02 9.14 -5.98
N LYS A 150 -2.17 8.62 -7.21
CA LYS A 150 -2.54 9.41 -8.39
C LYS A 150 -3.91 8.96 -8.86
N PRO A 151 -4.98 9.43 -8.20
CA PRO A 151 -6.33 9.12 -8.61
C PRO A 151 -6.55 9.48 -10.09
N SER A 152 -7.38 8.70 -10.77
CA SER A 152 -7.63 8.87 -12.20
C SER A 152 -8.50 10.08 -12.53
N TRP A 153 -9.19 10.67 -11.54
CA TRP A 153 -9.96 11.90 -11.68
C TRP A 153 -9.12 13.13 -11.39
N THR A 154 -9.43 14.24 -12.06
CA THR A 154 -8.65 15.48 -11.92
C THR A 154 -9.13 16.34 -10.76
N ASN A 155 -10.44 16.47 -10.51
CA ASN A 155 -10.98 17.26 -9.38
C ASN A 155 -12.42 16.87 -8.96
N THR A 156 -13.12 16.06 -9.74
CA THR A 156 -14.58 15.90 -9.61
C THR A 156 -15.01 14.59 -8.92
N GLY A 157 -14.07 13.70 -8.60
CA GLY A 157 -14.32 12.53 -7.77
C GLY A 157 -15.02 11.37 -8.46
N GLU A 158 -15.02 11.36 -9.79
CA GLU A 158 -15.37 10.23 -10.63
C GLU A 158 -14.33 9.10 -10.54
N TRP A 159 -14.67 7.92 -11.05
CA TRP A 159 -13.76 6.78 -11.10
C TRP A 159 -13.81 6.14 -12.47
N TYR A 160 -12.64 5.93 -13.08
CA TYR A 160 -12.51 5.24 -14.36
C TYR A 160 -11.63 4.02 -14.19
N PHE A 161 -12.25 2.84 -14.08
CA PHE A 161 -11.51 1.63 -13.75
C PHE A 161 -10.47 1.28 -14.83
N TYR A 162 -10.90 1.31 -16.10
CA TYR A 162 -10.04 1.00 -17.24
C TYR A 162 -8.78 1.88 -17.28
N TYR A 163 -8.98 3.19 -17.12
CA TYR A 163 -7.90 4.17 -17.13
C TYR A 163 -6.96 3.99 -15.92
N THR A 164 -7.52 3.75 -14.73
CA THR A 164 -6.73 3.45 -13.53
C THR A 164 -5.84 2.22 -13.76
N ARG A 165 -6.40 1.13 -14.29
CA ARG A 165 -5.67 -0.11 -14.56
C ARG A 165 -4.53 0.09 -15.56
N LEU A 166 -4.80 0.72 -16.71
CA LEU A 166 -3.76 0.96 -17.72
C LEU A 166 -2.63 1.85 -17.19
N THR A 167 -2.98 2.90 -16.46
CA THR A 167 -1.98 3.81 -15.86
C THR A 167 -1.15 3.09 -14.81
N ALA A 168 -1.78 2.22 -13.99
CA ALA A 168 -1.08 1.40 -13.02
C ALA A 168 -0.11 0.42 -13.69
N GLN A 169 -0.57 -0.31 -14.71
CA GLN A 169 0.27 -1.25 -15.46
C GLN A 169 1.48 -0.56 -16.12
N LEU A 170 1.28 0.62 -16.72
CA LEU A 170 2.37 1.41 -17.29
C LEU A 170 3.40 1.82 -16.23
N ARG A 171 2.94 2.28 -15.06
CA ARG A 171 3.82 2.66 -13.93
C ARG A 171 4.56 1.46 -13.35
N ILE A 172 3.88 0.33 -13.17
CA ILE A 172 4.49 -0.92 -12.73
C ILE A 172 5.59 -1.35 -13.71
N GLY A 173 5.31 -1.33 -15.02
CA GLY A 173 6.30 -1.63 -16.06
C GLY A 173 7.47 -0.63 -16.11
N SER A 174 7.27 0.58 -15.62
CA SER A 174 8.31 1.63 -15.50
C SER A 174 9.11 1.55 -14.19
N GLY A 175 8.85 0.55 -13.33
CA GLY A 175 9.54 0.39 -12.04
C GLY A 175 8.95 1.20 -10.89
N GLU A 176 7.82 1.88 -11.07
CA GLU A 176 7.12 2.64 -10.02
C GLU A 176 6.15 1.77 -9.20
N ASN A 177 6.55 0.55 -8.84
CA ASN A 177 5.71 -0.40 -8.11
C ASN A 177 5.90 -0.35 -6.57
N GLY A 178 6.89 0.39 -6.07
CA GLY A 178 7.27 0.42 -4.66
C GLY A 178 6.70 1.58 -3.86
N THR A 179 6.53 1.35 -2.55
CA THR A 179 6.23 2.35 -1.51
C THR A 179 7.44 3.15 -1.05
N ASP A 180 8.64 2.62 -1.32
CA ASP A 180 9.84 2.95 -0.56
C ASP A 180 10.25 4.42 -0.72
N SER A 181 10.02 5.02 -1.89
CA SER A 181 10.31 6.44 -2.12
C SER A 181 9.53 7.36 -1.18
N ARG A 182 8.28 7.02 -0.82
CA ARG A 182 7.44 7.82 0.10
C ARG A 182 7.74 7.53 1.57
N CYS A 183 8.15 6.30 1.89
CA CYS A 183 8.59 5.97 3.25
C CYS A 183 9.97 6.55 3.59
N ASN A 184 10.83 6.74 2.60
CA ASN A 184 12.12 7.41 2.78
C ASN A 184 11.97 8.92 3.01
N GLN A 185 10.98 9.57 2.39
CA GLN A 185 10.71 11.01 2.58
C GLN A 185 10.30 11.37 4.02
N VAL A 186 9.68 10.43 4.73
CA VAL A 186 9.21 10.62 6.11
C VAL A 186 10.35 10.57 7.13
N LEU A 187 11.45 9.85 6.83
CA LEU A 187 12.62 9.77 7.69
C LEU A 187 13.53 11.00 7.59
N VAL A 188 13.43 11.78 6.51
CA VAL A 188 14.27 12.98 6.26
C VAL A 188 13.75 14.22 7.00
N GLY A 189 12.55 14.16 7.60
CA GLY A 189 11.93 15.28 8.32
C GLY A 189 12.55 15.62 9.69
N ASN A 190 13.56 14.89 10.17
CA ASN A 190 14.29 15.20 11.40
C ASN A 190 15.79 14.88 11.26
N GLY A 191 16.53 15.80 10.62
CA GLY A 191 17.96 16.02 10.91
C GLY A 191 18.96 15.04 10.30
N THR A 192 19.83 15.61 9.46
CA THR A 192 21.12 15.10 8.95
C THR A 192 21.08 13.96 7.91
N THR A 193 21.35 14.38 6.67
CA THR A 193 21.82 13.57 5.54
C THR A 193 23.02 12.71 5.94
N ILE A 194 22.90 11.39 5.78
CA ILE A 194 24.06 10.53 5.54
C ILE A 194 23.82 9.85 4.20
N ASP A 195 24.54 10.32 3.20
CA ASP A 195 24.80 9.57 1.97
C ASP A 195 25.41 8.23 2.34
N ARG A 196 24.69 7.14 2.07
CA ARG A 196 25.31 5.81 2.00
C ARG A 196 25.81 5.63 0.58
N ASP A 197 27.00 6.18 0.37
CA ASP A 197 27.88 5.80 -0.72
C ASP A 197 28.15 4.29 -0.67
N SER A 198 28.13 3.67 -1.84
CA SER A 198 28.28 2.23 -2.03
C SER A 198 29.74 1.84 -1.81
N THR A 199 30.09 1.29 -0.65
CA THR A 199 31.43 0.73 -0.44
C THR A 199 31.45 -0.74 -0.86
N SER A 200 32.10 -1.01 -1.99
CA SER A 200 32.45 -2.34 -2.46
C SER A 200 33.37 -3.04 -1.46
N VAL A 201 33.06 -4.28 -1.14
CA VAL A 201 33.90 -5.17 -0.33
C VAL A 201 35.14 -5.56 -1.14
N THR A 202 36.34 -5.29 -0.63
CA THR A 202 37.54 -6.03 -1.02
C THR A 202 38.46 -6.17 0.19
N SER A 203 38.83 -7.42 0.49
CA SER A 203 39.54 -7.80 1.70
C SER A 203 40.92 -8.42 1.40
N ILE A 204 41.97 -7.79 1.96
CA ILE A 204 43.17 -8.38 2.64
C ILE A 204 44.31 -8.92 1.72
N PRO A 205 45.63 -8.90 2.09
CA PRO A 205 46.51 -7.81 2.60
C PRO A 205 47.97 -7.86 2.02
N SER A 206 48.87 -7.01 2.55
CA SER A 206 50.33 -7.18 2.72
C SER A 206 51.27 -6.41 1.79
N GLY A 207 52.13 -5.58 2.40
CA GLY A 207 53.53 -5.41 1.97
C GLY A 207 53.91 -4.11 1.27
N GLY A 208 54.46 -3.17 2.05
CA GLY A 208 55.74 -2.50 1.74
C GLY A 208 55.81 -1.40 0.65
N PHE A 209 56.61 -0.39 1.00
CA PHE A 209 57.34 0.57 0.16
C PHE A 209 56.70 1.90 -0.27
N TYR A 210 57.54 2.93 -0.12
CA TYR A 210 57.32 4.36 -0.32
C TYR A 210 57.61 4.83 -1.76
N VAL A 211 57.14 6.06 -2.06
CA VAL A 211 57.79 7.16 -2.84
C VAL A 211 57.21 7.54 -4.24
N LYS A 212 56.98 8.87 -4.35
CA LYS A 212 56.91 9.83 -5.50
C LYS A 212 55.78 9.70 -6.54
N LYS A 213 55.02 10.75 -6.88
CA LYS A 213 55.27 12.15 -7.35
C LYS A 213 55.25 12.23 -8.88
N GLU A 214 54.34 13.09 -9.37
CA GLU A 214 54.21 13.71 -10.71
C GLU A 214 53.42 12.96 -11.79
N GLY A 215 52.62 13.74 -12.53
CA GLY A 215 52.23 13.41 -13.91
C GLY A 215 50.79 13.69 -14.30
N ILE A 216 50.51 14.94 -14.71
CA ILE A 216 49.34 15.35 -15.50
C ILE A 216 49.38 14.65 -16.86
N VAL A 217 48.28 14.05 -17.34
CA VAL A 217 47.91 13.98 -18.77
C VAL A 217 46.38 13.86 -18.88
N GLY A 218 45.74 14.83 -19.54
CA GLY A 218 44.34 14.74 -20.00
C GLY A 218 44.22 14.09 -21.38
N ILE A 219 42.98 14.07 -21.90
CA ILE A 219 42.49 13.93 -23.31
C ILE A 219 41.11 13.26 -23.14
N VAL A 220 39.96 13.96 -23.20
CA VAL A 220 39.21 14.44 -24.39
C VAL A 220 39.06 13.37 -25.48
N PHE A 221 37.98 12.59 -25.41
CA PHE A 221 36.87 12.60 -26.37
C PHE A 221 35.64 11.98 -25.69
#